data_AF-A0AA35N399-F1
#
_entry.id   AF-A0AA35N399-F1
#
_cell.length_a   1.000
_cell.length_b   1.000
_cell.length_c   1.000
_cell.angle_alpha   90.00
_cell.angle_beta   90.00
_cell.angle_gamma   90.00
#
_symmetry.space_group_name_H-M   'P 1'
#
loop_
_entity.id
_entity.type
_entity.pdbx_description
1 polymer ?
#
loop_
_entity_poly.entity_id
_entity_poly.type
_entity_poly.pdbx_seq_one_letter_code
_entity_poly.pdbx_strand_id
1 'polypeptide(L)'
;MAVMSFIGGALGALSITYVPKSVLQACVPPVLILIAVYFAFSPKPNEQARKAKLSTSLFCIAVAPIIGFYDGIFGPGVGSFFMLACVVLLGQQLIKAVCTSKLLNAACNLGALSVFLLSGAIIWPLALAMAISAFLGAQLGARCAVRFGSRLIKPLLVSVCIIMAFKLLLDTGNPLGEWLDQFL
;
A
#
# COMPACT_ATOMS: atom_id res chain seq x y z
N MET A 1 16.16 0.86 -9.61
CA MET A 1 14.88 0.40 -9.00
C MET A 1 14.10 1.57 -8.41
N ALA A 2 14.63 2.24 -7.37
CA ALA A 2 13.92 3.32 -6.68
C ALA A 2 13.52 4.49 -7.61
N VAL A 3 14.43 4.98 -8.46
CA VAL A 3 14.12 6.06 -9.43
C VAL A 3 12.97 5.69 -10.37
N MET A 4 12.96 4.47 -10.90
CA MET A 4 11.88 4.02 -11.78
C MET A 4 10.56 3.79 -11.04
N SER A 5 10.62 3.38 -9.77
CA SER A 5 9.42 3.29 -8.92
C SER A 5 8.88 4.69 -8.61
N PHE A 6 9.76 5.65 -8.34
CA PHE A 6 9.40 7.06 -8.15
C PHE A 6 8.72 7.64 -9.40
N ILE A 7 9.32 7.45 -10.58
CA ILE A 7 8.72 7.90 -11.85
C ILE A 7 7.38 7.21 -12.08
N GLY A 8 7.27 5.90 -11.84
CA GLY A 8 6.01 5.17 -11.92
C GLY A 8 4.94 5.77 -11.00
N GLY A 9 5.25 5.96 -9.73
CA GLY A 9 4.35 6.57 -8.74
C GLY A 9 3.92 7.99 -9.10
N ALA A 10 4.86 8.81 -9.58
CA ALA A 10 4.55 10.14 -10.08
C ALA A 10 3.60 10.10 -11.30
N LEU A 11 3.87 9.24 -12.29
CA LEU A 11 2.99 9.09 -13.46
C LEU A 11 1.61 8.55 -13.08
N GLY A 12 1.52 7.63 -12.12
CA GLY A 12 0.26 7.11 -11.59
C GLY A 12 -0.56 8.21 -10.91
N ALA A 13 0.08 8.98 -10.03
CA ALA A 13 -0.55 10.12 -9.37
C ALA A 13 -0.93 11.24 -10.38
N LEU A 14 -0.12 11.49 -11.41
CA LEU A 14 -0.48 12.45 -12.46
C LEU A 14 -1.72 11.99 -13.22
N SER A 15 -1.80 10.69 -13.51
CA SER A 15 -2.93 10.11 -14.23
C SER A 15 -4.24 10.29 -13.47
N ILE A 16 -4.22 10.20 -12.13
CA ILE A 16 -5.43 10.37 -11.31
C ILE A 16 -5.99 11.80 -11.35
N THR A 17 -5.13 12.80 -11.55
CA THR A 17 -5.55 14.21 -11.65
C THR A 17 -6.44 14.46 -12.87
N TYR A 18 -6.35 13.62 -13.91
CA TYR A 18 -7.18 13.70 -15.11
C TYR A 18 -8.44 12.82 -15.06
N VAL A 19 -8.59 11.97 -14.03
CA VAL A 19 -9.73 11.04 -13.90
C VAL A 19 -10.82 11.67 -13.04
N PRO A 20 -12.10 11.70 -13.48
CA PRO A 20 -13.19 12.23 -12.68
C PRO A 20 -13.38 11.41 -11.40
N LYS A 21 -13.61 12.10 -10.27
CA LYS A 21 -13.73 11.49 -8.93
C LYS A 21 -14.81 10.39 -8.86
N SER A 22 -15.88 10.51 -9.63
CA SER A 22 -16.97 9.53 -9.71
C SER A 22 -16.50 8.17 -10.22
N VAL A 23 -15.64 8.16 -11.24
CA VAL A 23 -15.05 6.92 -11.78
C VAL A 23 -14.11 6.29 -10.75
N LEU A 24 -13.32 7.11 -10.05
CA LEU A 24 -12.42 6.62 -9.01
C LEU A 24 -13.19 5.96 -7.86
N GLN A 25 -14.24 6.62 -7.35
CA GLN A 25 -15.08 6.10 -6.28
C GLN A 25 -15.79 4.79 -6.66
N ALA A 26 -16.20 4.63 -7.93
CA ALA A 26 -16.80 3.40 -8.42
C ALA A 26 -15.76 2.27 -8.61
N CYS A 27 -14.54 2.59 -9.05
CA CYS A 27 -13.51 1.60 -9.36
C CYS A 27 -12.73 1.13 -8.12
N VAL A 28 -12.53 1.96 -7.10
CA VAL A 28 -11.70 1.65 -5.93
C VAL A 28 -12.20 0.42 -5.15
N PRO A 29 -13.49 0.30 -4.78
CA PRO A 29 -13.99 -0.86 -4.04
C PRO A 29 -13.82 -2.22 -4.76
N PRO A 30 -14.22 -2.40 -6.04
CA PRO A 30 -14.03 -3.68 -6.72
C PRO A 30 -12.55 -4.02 -6.93
N VAL A 31 -11.69 -3.02 -7.19
CA VAL A 31 -10.24 -3.23 -7.27
C VAL A 31 -9.70 -3.74 -5.93
N LEU A 32 -10.08 -3.12 -4.80
CA LEU A 32 -9.70 -3.55 -3.45
C LEU A 32 -10.13 -4.99 -3.15
N ILE A 33 -11.38 -5.35 -3.47
CA ILE A 33 -11.91 -6.70 -3.28
C ILE A 33 -11.09 -7.70 -4.11
N LEU A 34 -10.83 -7.40 -5.39
CA LEU A 34 -10.07 -8.27 -6.27
C LEU A 34 -8.65 -8.52 -5.74
N ILE A 35 -8.00 -7.49 -5.23
CA ILE A 35 -6.66 -7.60 -4.63
C ILE A 35 -6.70 -8.40 -3.33
N ALA A 36 -7.69 -8.15 -2.47
CA ALA A 36 -7.86 -8.89 -1.22
C ALA A 36 -8.07 -10.39 -1.48
N VAL A 37 -8.91 -10.72 -2.46
CA VAL A 37 -9.14 -12.09 -2.93
C VAL A 37 -7.83 -12.68 -3.48
N TYR A 38 -7.15 -11.97 -4.39
CA TYR A 38 -5.86 -12.41 -4.93
C TYR A 38 -4.86 -12.72 -3.83
N PHE A 39 -4.72 -11.86 -2.80
CA PHE A 39 -3.81 -12.10 -1.68
C PHE A 39 -4.25 -13.23 -0.76
N ALA A 40 -5.55 -13.42 -0.56
CA ALA A 40 -6.08 -14.53 0.24
C ALA A 40 -5.78 -15.88 -0.40
N PHE A 41 -5.83 -15.97 -1.73
CA PHE A 41 -5.54 -17.19 -2.48
C PHE A 41 -4.09 -17.29 -2.97
N SER A 42 -3.28 -16.24 -2.81
CA SER A 42 -1.89 -16.26 -3.25
C SER A 42 -1.05 -17.19 -2.36
N PRO A 43 -0.31 -18.15 -2.95
CA PRO A 43 0.56 -19.03 -2.19
C PRO A 43 1.67 -18.21 -1.52
N LYS A 44 1.98 -18.56 -0.25
CA LYS A 44 3.05 -17.91 0.50
C LYS A 44 4.37 -18.08 -0.26
N PRO A 45 5.11 -17.00 -0.54
CA PRO A 45 6.40 -17.10 -1.20
C PRO A 45 7.34 -17.95 -0.36
N ASN A 46 7.94 -18.97 -0.98
CA ASN A 46 8.88 -19.89 -0.34
C ASN A 46 10.10 -19.10 0.19
N GLU A 47 10.57 -19.39 1.40
CA GLU A 47 11.62 -18.59 2.06
C GLU A 47 13.00 -18.75 1.43
N GLN A 48 13.19 -19.79 0.62
CA GLN A 48 14.46 -20.13 -0.02
C GLN A 48 14.69 -19.31 -1.30
N ALA A 49 15.92 -18.81 -1.46
CA ALA A 49 16.32 -18.08 -2.65
C ALA A 49 16.18 -18.96 -3.91
N ARG A 50 15.44 -18.47 -4.91
CA ARG A 50 15.23 -19.15 -6.19
C ARG A 50 16.18 -18.59 -7.24
N LYS A 51 16.44 -19.35 -8.32
CA LYS A 51 17.14 -18.78 -9.48
C LYS A 51 16.37 -17.56 -10.01
N ALA A 52 17.08 -16.45 -10.19
CA ALA A 52 16.52 -15.23 -10.77
C ALA A 52 16.01 -15.52 -12.19
N LYS A 53 14.77 -15.09 -12.49
CA LYS A 53 14.16 -15.24 -13.82
C LYS A 53 14.42 -14.02 -14.70
N LEU A 54 14.61 -12.85 -14.10
CA LEU A 54 14.94 -11.61 -14.79
C LEU A 54 16.23 -11.00 -14.27
N SER A 55 16.96 -10.34 -15.17
CA SER A 55 18.03 -9.42 -14.80
C SER A 55 17.47 -8.21 -14.04
N THR A 56 18.24 -7.74 -13.05
CA THR A 56 17.93 -6.55 -12.27
C THR A 56 17.61 -5.32 -13.13
N SER A 57 18.30 -5.15 -14.26
CA SER A 57 18.08 -4.03 -15.17
C SER A 57 16.71 -4.09 -15.84
N LEU A 58 16.28 -5.29 -16.26
CA LEU A 58 14.98 -5.47 -16.90
C LEU A 58 13.83 -5.31 -15.89
N PHE A 59 14.03 -5.77 -14.65
CA PHE A 59 13.10 -5.51 -13.55
C PHE A 59 12.92 -4.01 -13.27
N CYS A 60 14.02 -3.24 -13.30
CA CYS A 60 13.97 -1.78 -13.09
C CYS A 60 13.14 -1.07 -14.16
N ILE A 61 13.24 -1.48 -15.42
CA ILE A 61 12.64 -0.77 -16.55
C ILE A 61 11.19 -1.22 -16.77
N ALA A 62 10.89 -2.51 -16.62
CA ALA A 62 9.58 -3.04 -16.92
C ALA A 62 8.67 -3.14 -15.69
N VAL A 63 9.16 -3.68 -14.57
CA VAL A 63 8.28 -4.10 -13.46
C VAL A 63 8.13 -3.01 -12.41
N ALA A 64 9.25 -2.40 -12.01
CA ALA A 64 9.26 -1.36 -10.99
C ALA A 64 8.34 -0.16 -11.30
N PRO A 65 8.32 0.41 -12.53
CA PRO A 65 7.45 1.53 -12.85
C PRO A 65 5.98 1.12 -12.98
N ILE A 66 5.67 -0.11 -13.42
CA ILE A 66 4.27 -0.58 -13.51
C ILE A 66 3.66 -0.70 -12.11
N ILE A 67 4.38 -1.34 -11.18
CA ILE A 67 3.91 -1.46 -9.79
C ILE A 67 3.86 -0.09 -9.12
N GLY A 68 4.84 0.78 -9.40
CA GLY A 68 4.84 2.18 -8.92
C GLY A 68 3.65 2.98 -9.46
N PHE A 69 3.30 2.83 -10.74
CA PHE A 69 2.13 3.47 -11.35
C PHE A 69 0.83 3.02 -10.68
N TYR A 70 0.71 1.72 -10.43
CA TYR A 70 -0.40 1.15 -9.68
C TYR A 70 -0.47 1.70 -8.24
N ASP A 71 0.67 1.88 -7.57
CA ASP A 71 0.74 2.53 -6.24
C ASP A 71 0.24 3.97 -6.27
N GLY A 72 0.68 4.75 -7.28
CA GLY A 72 0.26 6.14 -7.43
C GLY A 72 -1.24 6.35 -7.68
N ILE A 73 -1.95 5.32 -8.18
CA ILE A 73 -3.40 5.39 -8.43
C ILE A 73 -4.20 4.84 -7.26
N PHE A 74 -3.90 3.59 -6.86
CA PHE A 74 -4.71 2.88 -5.88
C PHE A 74 -3.99 2.79 -4.53
N GLY A 75 -2.75 2.29 -4.53
CA GLY A 75 -1.93 2.11 -3.31
C GLY A 75 -2.06 0.81 -2.48
N PRO A 76 -3.17 0.03 -2.48
CA PRO A 76 -3.30 -1.11 -1.58
C PRO A 76 -2.46 -2.31 -2.03
N GLY A 77 -1.82 -3.00 -1.09
CA GLY A 77 -1.08 -4.24 -1.38
C GLY A 77 0.24 -4.07 -2.15
N VAL A 78 0.64 -2.84 -2.49
CA VAL A 78 1.84 -2.51 -3.28
C VAL A 78 3.12 -3.08 -2.68
N GLY A 79 3.30 -2.95 -1.37
CA GLY A 79 4.47 -3.53 -0.68
C GLY A 79 4.56 -5.05 -0.88
N SER A 80 3.43 -5.74 -0.83
CA SER A 80 3.35 -7.18 -1.06
C SER A 80 3.57 -7.54 -2.53
N PHE A 81 3.09 -6.72 -3.48
CA PHE A 81 3.38 -6.88 -4.91
C PHE A 81 4.87 -6.70 -5.21
N PHE A 82 5.52 -5.66 -4.68
CA PHE A 82 6.96 -5.47 -4.81
C PHE A 82 7.74 -6.61 -4.17
N MET A 83 7.32 -7.09 -2.99
CA MET A 83 7.95 -8.23 -2.33
C MET A 83 7.85 -9.48 -3.20
N LEU A 84 6.66 -9.83 -3.67
CA LEU A 84 6.42 -10.98 -4.54
C LEU A 84 7.22 -10.87 -5.85
N ALA A 85 7.24 -9.69 -6.47
CA ALA A 85 7.99 -9.44 -7.68
C ALA A 85 9.50 -9.62 -7.46
N CYS A 86 10.03 -9.16 -6.32
CA CYS A 86 11.44 -9.38 -5.96
C CYS A 86 11.76 -10.86 -5.68
N VAL A 87 10.86 -11.61 -5.03
CA VAL A 87 11.07 -13.05 -4.77
C VAL A 87 10.99 -13.85 -6.08
N VAL A 88 9.96 -13.63 -6.89
CA VAL A 88 9.66 -14.44 -8.08
C VAL A 88 10.55 -14.09 -9.27
N LEU A 89 10.84 -12.80 -9.49
CA LEU A 89 11.55 -12.33 -10.68
C LEU A 89 13.04 -12.17 -10.43
N LEU A 90 13.44 -11.59 -9.29
CA LEU A 90 14.85 -11.39 -8.93
C LEU A 90 15.43 -12.57 -8.13
N GLY A 91 14.61 -13.55 -7.73
CA GLY A 91 15.08 -14.70 -6.95
C GLY A 91 15.57 -14.34 -5.55
N GLN A 92 15.21 -13.16 -5.04
CA GLN A 92 15.68 -12.71 -3.73
C GLN A 92 15.10 -13.56 -2.62
N GLN A 93 15.90 -13.82 -1.58
CA GLN A 93 15.42 -14.38 -0.32
C GLN A 93 14.34 -13.46 0.26
N LEU A 94 13.33 -14.04 0.92
CA LEU A 94 12.16 -13.32 1.41
C LEU A 94 12.52 -12.07 2.24
N ILE A 95 13.49 -12.16 3.15
CA ILE A 95 13.94 -11.02 3.96
C ILE A 95 14.49 -9.89 3.10
N LYS A 96 15.36 -10.21 2.12
CA LYS A 96 15.92 -9.21 1.19
C LYS A 96 14.83 -8.60 0.31
N ALA A 97 13.86 -9.39 -0.13
CA ALA A 97 12.71 -8.91 -0.90
C ALA A 97 11.81 -7.98 -0.08
N VAL A 98 11.58 -8.28 1.20
CA VAL A 98 10.83 -7.39 2.11
C VAL A 98 11.55 -6.04 2.25
N CYS A 99 12.85 -6.03 2.52
CA CYS A 99 13.62 -4.78 2.62
C CYS A 99 13.58 -3.98 1.31
N THR A 100 13.82 -4.64 0.17
CA THR A 100 13.78 -4.02 -1.16
C THR A 100 12.40 -3.46 -1.45
N SER A 101 11.34 -4.23 -1.18
CA SER A 101 9.95 -3.80 -1.41
C SER A 101 9.56 -2.55 -0.63
N LYS A 102 10.00 -2.42 0.63
CA LYS A 102 9.74 -1.23 1.44
C LYS A 102 10.43 0.00 0.85
N LEU A 103 11.66 -0.15 0.36
CA LEU A 103 12.39 0.95 -0.29
C LEU A 103 11.70 1.39 -1.58
N LEU A 104 11.26 0.44 -2.42
CA LEU A 104 10.54 0.76 -3.66
C LEU A 104 9.19 1.42 -3.36
N ASN A 105 8.47 0.89 -2.37
CA ASN A 105 7.19 1.45 -1.92
C ASN A 105 7.34 2.89 -1.39
N ALA A 106 8.40 3.17 -0.64
CA ALA A 106 8.72 4.53 -0.22
C ALA A 106 9.01 5.45 -1.42
N ALA A 107 9.74 4.94 -2.43
CA ALA A 107 10.07 5.72 -3.62
C ALA A 107 8.85 6.09 -4.47
N CYS A 108 7.92 5.16 -4.73
CA CYS A 108 6.69 5.49 -5.47
C CYS A 108 5.75 6.40 -4.67
N ASN A 109 5.63 6.22 -3.35
CA ASN A 109 4.87 7.13 -2.50
C ASN A 109 5.47 8.55 -2.49
N LEU A 110 6.79 8.69 -2.47
CA LEU A 110 7.45 9.99 -2.63
C LEU A 110 7.19 10.60 -4.03
N GLY A 111 7.13 9.77 -5.07
CA GLY A 111 6.76 10.19 -6.42
C GLY A 111 5.34 10.75 -6.47
N ALA A 112 4.38 10.02 -5.90
CA ALA A 112 2.99 10.45 -5.80
C ALA A 112 2.83 11.74 -4.98
N LEU A 113 3.51 11.81 -3.82
CA LEU A 113 3.52 13.00 -2.97
C LEU A 113 4.02 14.24 -3.73
N SER A 114 5.11 14.09 -4.50
CA SER A 114 5.68 15.18 -5.30
C SER A 114 4.66 15.75 -6.29
N VAL A 115 3.88 14.87 -6.91
CA VAL A 115 2.84 15.26 -7.88
C VAL A 115 1.65 15.94 -7.21
N PHE A 116 1.17 15.42 -6.08
CA PHE A 116 0.08 16.07 -5.35
C PHE A 116 0.49 17.45 -4.82
N LEU A 117 1.77 17.59 -4.43
CA LEU A 117 2.34 18.86 -3.98
C LEU A 117 2.35 19.90 -5.11
N LEU A 118 2.72 19.48 -6.32
CA LEU A 118 2.68 20.33 -7.52
C LEU A 118 1.25 20.61 -8.01
N SER A 119 0.31 19.69 -7.81
CA SER A 119 -1.09 19.83 -8.25
C SER A 119 -1.91 20.77 -7.36
N GLY A 120 -1.37 21.26 -6.25
CA GLY A 120 -2.07 22.18 -5.33
C GLY A 120 -3.25 21.55 -4.58
N ALA A 121 -3.46 20.24 -4.68
CA ALA A 121 -4.57 19.52 -4.07
C ALA A 121 -4.36 19.20 -2.57
N ILE A 122 -3.30 19.75 -1.95
CA ILE A 122 -2.92 19.45 -0.58
C ILE A 122 -3.59 20.42 0.40
N ILE A 123 -4.40 19.89 1.30
CA ILE A 123 -4.88 20.61 2.47
C ILE A 123 -3.75 20.58 3.52
N TRP A 124 -2.92 21.61 3.54
CA TRP A 124 -1.69 21.67 4.36
C TRP A 124 -1.86 21.31 5.84
N PRO A 125 -2.89 21.81 6.57
CA PRO A 125 -3.08 21.44 7.97
C PRO A 125 -3.33 19.94 8.14
N LEU A 126 -4.15 19.35 7.26
CA LEU A 126 -4.46 17.93 7.27
C LEU A 126 -3.24 17.09 6.88
N ALA A 127 -2.51 17.51 5.85
CA ALA A 127 -1.31 16.83 5.39
C ALA A 127 -0.22 16.80 6.48
N LEU A 128 -0.03 17.90 7.20
CA LEU A 128 0.94 17.98 8.29
C LEU A 128 0.52 17.11 9.48
N ALA A 129 -0.77 17.15 9.85
CA ALA A 129 -1.31 16.28 10.90
C ALA A 129 -1.12 14.80 10.55
N MET A 130 -1.46 14.40 9.32
CA MET A 130 -1.24 13.04 8.81
C MET A 130 0.23 12.64 8.82
N ALA A 131 1.13 13.53 8.40
CA ALA A 131 2.57 13.27 8.38
C ALA A 131 3.13 13.03 9.80
N ILE A 132 2.76 13.87 10.77
CA ILE A 132 3.18 13.72 12.16
C ILE A 132 2.62 12.42 12.76
N SER A 133 1.33 12.15 12.60
CA SER A 133 0.69 10.93 13.10
C SER A 133 1.30 9.68 12.48
N ALA A 134 1.55 9.67 11.16
CA ALA A 134 2.18 8.56 10.47
C ALA A 134 3.62 8.34 10.94
N PHE A 135 4.40 9.41 11.12
CA PHE A 135 5.78 9.32 11.62
C PHE A 135 5.84 8.76 13.04
N LEU A 136 5.01 9.28 13.95
CA LEU A 136 4.92 8.79 15.33
C LEU A 136 4.47 7.32 15.37
N GLY A 137 3.44 6.96 14.59
CA GLY A 137 2.94 5.59 14.48
C GLY A 137 4.01 4.62 13.95
N ALA A 138 4.76 5.02 12.92
CA ALA A 138 5.85 4.21 12.36
C ALA A 138 6.98 3.98 13.39
N GLN A 139 7.39 5.02 14.11
CA GLN A 139 8.45 4.94 15.13
C GLN A 139 8.02 4.06 16.32
N LEU A 140 6.80 4.26 16.82
CA LEU A 140 6.25 3.45 17.92
C LEU A 140 6.06 2.00 17.48
N GLY A 141 5.49 1.77 16.30
CA GLY A 141 5.30 0.43 15.73
C GLY A 141 6.61 -0.33 15.54
N ALA A 142 7.64 0.33 14.99
CA ALA A 142 8.97 -0.27 14.83
C ALA A 142 9.61 -0.63 16.19
N ARG A 143 9.55 0.28 17.16
CA ARG A 143 10.07 0.04 18.53
C ARG A 143 9.32 -1.10 19.23
N CYS A 144 7.99 -1.13 19.13
CA CYS A 144 7.18 -2.21 19.69
C CYS A 144 7.47 -3.56 19.01
N ALA A 145 7.66 -3.58 17.69
CA ALA A 145 7.98 -4.79 16.95
C ALA A 145 9.34 -5.38 17.36
N VAL A 146 10.36 -4.54 17.56
CA VAL A 146 11.69 -4.96 18.02
C VAL A 146 11.66 -5.40 19.49
N ARG A 147 10.90 -4.71 20.36
CA ARG A 147 10.90 -4.98 21.81
C ARG A 147 10.04 -6.16 22.23
N PHE A 148 8.87 -6.35 21.61
CA PHE A 148 7.88 -7.35 22.04
C PHE A 148 7.73 -8.55 21.08
N GLY A 149 8.40 -8.51 19.92
CA GLY A 149 8.38 -9.58 18.93
C GLY A 149 7.00 -9.83 18.31
N SER A 150 6.87 -10.93 17.55
CA SER A 150 5.65 -11.25 16.79
C SER A 150 4.41 -11.57 17.64
N ARG A 151 4.59 -11.85 18.94
CA ARG A 151 3.50 -12.18 19.87
C ARG A 151 2.59 -10.99 20.19
N LEU A 152 3.11 -9.77 20.18
CA LEU A 152 2.32 -8.56 20.46
C LEU A 152 1.75 -7.93 19.18
N ILE A 153 2.42 -8.12 18.04
CA ILE A 153 2.03 -7.52 16.76
C ILE A 153 0.69 -8.08 16.26
N LYS A 154 0.49 -9.40 16.34
CA LYS A 154 -0.75 -10.06 15.90
C LYS A 154 -2.01 -9.54 16.62
N PRO A 155 -2.10 -9.57 17.96
CA PRO A 155 -3.30 -9.11 18.66
C PRO A 155 -3.57 -7.62 18.48
N LEU A 156 -2.52 -6.80 18.37
CA LEU A 156 -2.64 -5.36 18.16
C LEU A 156 -3.16 -5.03 16.75
N LEU A 157 -2.73 -5.79 15.73
CA LEU A 157 -3.27 -5.67 14.38
C LEU A 157 -4.76 -6.07 14.33
N VAL A 158 -5.11 -7.19 14.97
CA VAL A 158 -6.51 -7.66 15.04
C VAL A 158 -7.39 -6.65 15.77
N SER A 159 -6.94 -6.09 16.89
CA SER A 159 -7.74 -5.10 17.64
C SER A 159 -7.96 -3.83 16.84
N VAL A 160 -6.93 -3.30 16.17
CA VAL A 160 -7.07 -2.11 15.30
C VAL A 160 -8.03 -2.40 14.14
N CYS A 161 -7.96 -3.57 13.50
CA CYS A 161 -8.90 -3.96 12.45
C CYS A 161 -10.35 -4.02 12.97
N ILE A 162 -10.58 -4.59 14.15
CA ILE A 162 -11.91 -4.64 14.77
C ILE A 162 -12.40 -3.23 15.08
N ILE A 163 -11.57 -2.37 15.67
CA ILE A 163 -11.92 -0.97 15.97
C ILE A 163 -12.26 -0.23 14.68
N MET A 164 -11.48 -0.40 13.61
CA MET A 164 -11.74 0.26 12.33
C MET A 164 -13.03 -0.24 11.68
N ALA A 165 -13.29 -1.55 11.73
CA ALA A 165 -14.53 -2.14 11.24
C ALA A 165 -15.74 -1.62 12.04
N PHE A 166 -15.64 -1.56 13.37
CA PHE A 166 -16.67 -0.98 14.22
C PHE A 166 -16.89 0.51 13.92
N LYS A 167 -15.81 1.28 13.77
CA LYS A 167 -15.90 2.70 13.43
C LYS A 167 -16.58 2.90 12.07
N LEU A 168 -16.25 2.07 11.08
CA LEU A 168 -16.85 2.13 9.74
C LEU A 168 -18.33 1.72 9.73
N LEU A 169 -18.74 0.83 10.64
CA LEU A 169 -20.15 0.47 10.86
C LEU A 169 -20.93 1.58 11.58
N LEU A 170 -20.27 2.35 12.45
CA LEU A 170 -20.87 3.46 13.21
C LEU A 170 -20.81 4.81 12.46
N ASP A 171 -20.00 4.94 11.41
CA ASP A 171 -19.88 6.18 10.64
C ASP A 171 -21.17 6.42 9.84
N THR A 172 -21.85 7.55 10.13
CA THR A 172 -23.20 7.92 9.70
C THR A 172 -23.23 8.35 8.22
N GLY A 173 -22.97 7.40 7.33
CA GLY A 173 -23.02 7.58 5.87
C GLY A 173 -22.84 6.29 5.08
N ASN A 174 -22.93 5.13 5.75
CA ASN A 174 -22.73 3.82 5.17
C ASN A 174 -24.10 3.15 4.99
N PRO A 175 -24.50 2.67 3.79
CA PRO A 175 -25.83 2.11 3.53
C PRO A 175 -26.18 0.86 4.36
N LEU A 176 -25.20 0.27 5.05
CA LEU A 176 -25.39 -0.84 5.99
C LEU A 176 -25.72 -0.39 7.44
N GLY A 177 -25.35 0.85 7.82
CA GLY A 177 -25.73 1.42 9.12
C GLY A 177 -27.20 1.81 9.16
N GLU A 178 -27.72 2.36 8.07
CA GLU A 178 -29.15 2.68 7.91
C GLU A 178 -30.04 1.42 7.97
N TRP A 179 -29.54 0.27 7.50
CA TRP A 179 -30.26 -1.01 7.56
C TRP A 179 -30.35 -1.59 8.97
N LEU A 180 -29.41 -1.24 9.86
CA LEU A 180 -29.41 -1.65 11.28
C LEU A 180 -30.26 -0.72 12.15
N ASP A 181 -30.28 0.59 11.87
CA ASP A 181 -31.19 1.55 12.52
C ASP A 181 -32.67 1.29 12.18
N GLN A 182 -32.96 0.53 11.12
CA GLN A 182 -34.32 0.14 10.77
C GLN A 182 -34.86 -1.05 11.60
N PHE A 183 -33.98 -1.75 12.32
CA PHE A 183 -34.30 -2.95 13.12
C PHE A 183 -34.23 -2.72 14.64
N LEU A 184 -33.81 -1.52 15.09
CA LEU A 184 -33.71 -1.09 16.49
C LEU A 184 -34.78 -0.03 16.80
#